data_AF-A0A6A6ZN35-F1
#
_entry.id   AF-A0A6A6ZN35-F1
#
_cell.length_a   1.000
_cell.length_b   1.000
_cell.length_c   1.000
_cell.angle_alpha   90.00
_cell.angle_beta   90.00
_cell.angle_gamma   90.00
#
_symmetry.space_group_name_H-M   'P 1'
#
loop_
_entity.id
_entity.type
_entity.pdbx_description
1 polymer ?
#
loop_
_entity_poly.entity_id
_entity_poly.type
_entity_poly.pdbx_seq_one_letter_code
_entity_poly.pdbx_strand_id
1 'polypeptide(L)'
;MANDGTITLRVKTASLLNSAILFISLALIGISTASLYLTGHGMKTMDNVFPPGKYEWYRGETPGTKHIVWLRYDGVNEGFILAGGAIGLLAGIVGAVGSVLSFRSPKQASVKPTLYFLALPGAVAFIATLIALISSSVIFNTSNGKECYWENGYRPENVFTCSRELAACATAPYFSQHWESPDFWPRYQARRTACGETQTGRHLVIPLFVVAVLLFALSGLKVVLAKKALRSESGEGADERVERLQREEE
;
A
#
# COMPACT_ATOMS: atom_id res chain seq x y z
N MET A 1 18.65 0.77 46.94
CA MET A 1 18.80 1.94 46.06
C MET A 1 19.01 1.57 44.57
N ALA A 2 18.30 0.57 44.05
CA ALA A 2 18.49 0.07 42.67
C ALA A 2 17.30 0.32 41.71
N ASN A 3 16.33 1.17 42.07
CA ASN A 3 15.05 1.27 41.36
C ASN A 3 14.89 2.47 40.39
N ASP A 4 15.74 3.50 40.47
CA ASP A 4 15.57 4.70 39.62
C ASP A 4 16.05 4.53 38.16
N GLY A 5 17.04 3.67 37.93
CA GLY A 5 17.61 3.43 36.60
C GLY A 5 16.69 2.62 35.67
N THR A 6 15.92 1.69 36.23
CA THR A 6 14.98 0.83 35.48
C THR A 6 13.72 1.57 35.05
N ILE A 7 13.23 2.52 35.86
CA ILE A 7 12.04 3.32 35.58
C ILE A 7 12.32 4.31 34.43
N THR A 8 13.46 5.01 34.48
CA THR A 8 13.85 5.96 33.43
C THR A 8 14.09 5.29 32.07
N LEU A 9 14.60 4.05 32.05
CA LEU A 9 14.84 3.31 30.81
C LEU A 9 13.53 2.82 30.16
N ARG A 10 12.53 2.41 30.95
CA ARG A 10 11.19 2.01 30.47
C ARG A 10 10.39 3.20 29.89
N VAL A 11 10.48 4.37 30.51
CA VAL A 11 9.79 5.58 30.02
C VAL A 11 10.39 6.06 28.70
N LYS A 12 11.73 6.04 28.57
CA LYS A 12 12.41 6.40 27.31
C LYS A 12 12.09 5.46 26.16
N THR A 13 12.06 4.15 26.41
CA THR A 13 11.74 3.13 25.38
C THR A 13 10.28 3.19 24.92
N ALA A 14 9.32 3.43 25.83
CA ALA A 14 7.92 3.62 25.47
C ALA A 14 7.68 4.89 24.63
N SER A 15 8.36 6.00 24.98
CA SER A 15 8.28 7.25 24.22
C SER A 15 8.89 7.11 22.82
N LEU A 16 10.06 6.49 22.70
CA LEU A 16 10.71 6.22 21.41
C LEU A 16 9.83 5.36 20.51
N LEU A 17 9.22 4.31 21.05
CA LEU A 17 8.34 3.41 20.30
C LEU A 17 7.08 4.13 19.81
N ASN A 18 6.44 4.95 20.64
CA ASN A 18 5.27 5.73 20.23
C ASN A 18 5.61 6.78 19.15
N SER A 19 6.75 7.44 19.26
CA SER A 19 7.22 8.38 18.23
C SER A 19 7.52 7.68 16.91
N ALA A 20 8.14 6.50 16.95
CA ALA A 20 8.41 5.70 15.76
C ALA A 20 7.11 5.23 15.07
N ILE A 21 6.15 4.72 15.84
CA ILE A 21 4.83 4.32 15.32
C ILE A 21 4.11 5.50 14.70
N LEU A 22 4.13 6.68 15.34
CA LEU A 22 3.52 7.89 14.80
C LEU A 22 4.17 8.31 13.47
N PHE A 23 5.50 8.35 13.39
CA PHE A 23 6.22 8.68 12.17
C PHE A 23 5.89 7.72 11.02
N ILE A 24 5.92 6.41 11.30
CA ILE A 24 5.61 5.36 10.32
C ILE A 24 4.15 5.44 9.87
N SER A 25 3.24 5.74 10.80
CA SER A 25 1.81 5.92 10.50
C SER A 25 1.56 7.12 9.59
N LEU A 26 2.25 8.24 9.82
CA LEU A 26 2.18 9.42 8.95
C LEU A 26 2.79 9.15 7.57
N ALA A 27 3.92 8.44 7.51
CA ALA A 27 4.51 8.00 6.24
C ALA A 27 3.55 7.09 5.47
N LEU A 28 2.88 6.17 6.16
CA LEU A 28 1.90 5.26 5.56
C LEU A 28 0.72 6.03 4.99
N ILE A 29 0.19 7.02 5.71
CA ILE A 29 -0.86 7.92 5.21
C ILE A 29 -0.41 8.61 3.92
N GLY A 30 0.77 9.24 3.93
CA GLY A 30 1.28 9.98 2.76
C GLY A 30 1.46 9.09 1.53
N ILE A 31 2.12 7.94 1.69
CA ILE A 31 2.38 7.01 0.59
C ILE A 31 1.06 6.40 0.08
N SER A 32 0.14 6.02 0.97
CA SER A 32 -1.18 5.52 0.59
C SER A 32 -1.98 6.55 -0.20
N THR A 33 -2.03 7.80 0.25
CA THR A 33 -2.75 8.86 -0.48
C THR A 33 -2.13 9.12 -1.84
N ALA A 34 -0.80 9.16 -1.94
CA ALA A 34 -0.11 9.32 -3.21
C ALA A 34 -0.40 8.15 -4.17
N SER A 35 -0.34 6.91 -3.69
CA SER A 35 -0.66 5.72 -4.47
C SER A 35 -2.11 5.73 -4.98
N LEU A 36 -3.07 6.03 -4.11
CA LEU A 36 -4.49 6.15 -4.48
C LEU A 36 -4.72 7.23 -5.55
N TYR A 37 -4.12 8.40 -5.36
CA TYR A 37 -4.25 9.52 -6.28
C TYR A 37 -3.64 9.17 -7.65
N LEU A 38 -2.38 8.71 -7.68
CA LEU A 38 -1.67 8.45 -8.93
C LEU A 38 -2.31 7.30 -9.72
N THR A 39 -2.68 6.21 -9.05
CA THR A 39 -3.38 5.09 -9.70
C THR A 39 -4.75 5.52 -10.21
N GLY A 40 -5.56 6.20 -9.39
CA GLY A 40 -6.90 6.65 -9.80
C GLY A 40 -6.88 7.70 -10.91
N HIS A 41 -5.98 8.68 -10.84
CA HIS A 41 -5.82 9.71 -11.85
C HIS A 41 -5.30 9.14 -13.17
N GLY A 42 -4.32 8.23 -13.11
CA GLY A 42 -3.82 7.52 -14.28
C GLY A 42 -4.89 6.67 -14.95
N MET A 43 -5.71 5.95 -14.17
CA MET A 43 -6.85 5.18 -14.69
C MET A 43 -7.85 6.08 -15.43
N LYS A 44 -8.29 7.15 -14.78
CA LYS A 44 -9.26 8.10 -15.35
C LYS A 44 -8.72 8.76 -16.61
N THR A 45 -7.44 9.13 -16.62
CA THR A 45 -6.79 9.76 -17.78
C THR A 45 -6.77 8.80 -18.97
N MET A 46 -6.42 7.53 -18.76
CA MET A 46 -6.44 6.53 -19.82
C MET A 46 -7.86 6.26 -20.33
N ASP A 47 -8.85 6.13 -19.45
CA ASP A 47 -10.23 5.91 -19.85
C ASP A 47 -10.80 7.07 -20.67
N ASN A 48 -10.34 8.30 -20.41
CA ASN A 48 -10.77 9.49 -21.16
C ASN A 48 -10.07 9.62 -22.53
N VAL A 49 -8.77 9.33 -22.58
CA VAL A 49 -7.93 9.61 -23.77
C VAL A 49 -7.92 8.43 -24.74
N PHE A 50 -7.89 7.22 -24.19
CA PHE A 50 -7.87 5.94 -24.90
C PHE A 50 -8.89 4.96 -24.27
N PRO A 51 -10.21 5.24 -24.32
CA PRO A 51 -11.21 4.31 -23.78
C PRO A 51 -11.10 2.89 -24.38
N PRO A 52 -11.56 1.84 -23.68
CA PRO A 52 -11.68 0.51 -24.27
C PRO A 52 -12.45 0.56 -25.60
N GLY A 53 -11.91 -0.05 -26.65
CA GLY A 53 -12.52 0.09 -27.99
C GLY A 53 -11.64 -0.36 -29.15
N LYS A 54 -12.10 -0.03 -30.36
CA LYS A 54 -11.40 -0.29 -31.61
C LYS A 54 -10.47 0.88 -31.92
N TYR A 55 -9.23 0.56 -32.29
CA TYR A 55 -8.23 1.53 -32.69
C TYR A 55 -7.60 1.15 -34.02
N GLU A 56 -7.36 2.15 -34.86
CA GLU A 56 -6.45 2.00 -35.99
C GLU A 56 -5.01 1.94 -35.46
N TRP A 57 -4.23 0.97 -35.94
CA TRP A 57 -2.84 0.72 -35.55
C TRP A 57 -1.93 0.98 -36.75
N TYR A 58 -0.87 1.79 -36.57
CA TYR A 58 -0.03 2.22 -37.70
C TYR A 58 1.02 1.20 -38.15
N ARG A 59 1.21 0.10 -37.41
CA ARG A 59 2.26 -0.88 -37.66
C ARG A 59 1.66 -2.22 -38.11
N GLY A 60 1.36 -2.33 -39.39
CA GLY A 60 0.98 -3.58 -40.05
C GLY A 60 2.18 -4.41 -40.52
N GLU A 61 1.90 -5.56 -41.14
CA GLU A 61 2.87 -6.41 -41.85
C GLU A 61 3.68 -5.64 -42.91
N THR A 62 3.13 -4.56 -43.45
CA THR A 62 3.78 -3.68 -44.42
C THR A 62 3.69 -2.22 -43.98
N PRO A 63 4.74 -1.40 -44.18
CA PRO A 63 4.71 0.03 -43.90
C PRO A 63 3.54 0.70 -44.62
N GLY A 64 2.71 1.46 -43.89
CA GLY A 64 1.58 2.20 -44.46
C GLY A 64 0.24 1.46 -44.48
N THR A 65 0.17 0.20 -44.05
CA THR A 65 -1.12 -0.49 -43.84
C THR A 65 -1.67 -0.20 -42.44
N LYS A 66 -2.90 0.34 -42.40
CA LYS A 66 -3.66 0.57 -41.16
C LYS A 66 -4.49 -0.65 -40.85
N HIS A 67 -4.49 -1.09 -39.61
CA HIS A 67 -5.27 -2.25 -39.16
C HIS A 67 -6.07 -1.94 -37.91
N ILE A 68 -7.21 -2.60 -37.75
CA ILE A 68 -8.07 -2.41 -36.58
C ILE A 68 -7.69 -3.43 -35.52
N VAL A 69 -7.38 -2.94 -34.32
CA VAL A 69 -7.12 -3.74 -33.12
C VAL A 69 -8.08 -3.33 -32.02
N TRP A 70 -8.29 -4.24 -31.06
CA TRP A 70 -9.14 -3.96 -29.90
C TRP A 70 -8.31 -3.76 -28.65
N LEU A 71 -8.57 -2.69 -27.91
CA LEU A 71 -8.00 -2.44 -26.60
C LEU A 71 -9.02 -2.78 -25.50
N ARG A 72 -8.60 -3.58 -24.54
CA ARG A 72 -9.34 -3.88 -23.30
C ARG A 72 -8.42 -3.66 -22.11
N TYR A 73 -9.00 -3.16 -21.03
CA TYR A 73 -8.27 -3.01 -19.77
C TYR A 73 -8.55 -4.16 -18.82
N ASP A 74 -7.47 -4.75 -18.32
CA ASP A 74 -7.50 -5.56 -17.11
C ASP A 74 -7.23 -4.64 -15.92
N GLY A 75 -8.22 -4.48 -15.05
CA GLY A 75 -8.16 -3.62 -13.87
C GLY A 75 -7.75 -4.32 -12.59
N VAL A 76 -7.37 -5.60 -12.65
CA VAL A 76 -7.06 -6.41 -11.47
C VAL A 76 -5.89 -5.80 -10.68
N ASN A 77 -4.81 -5.40 -11.36
CA ASN A 77 -3.63 -4.81 -10.71
C ASN A 77 -3.95 -3.49 -10.03
N GLU A 78 -4.60 -2.58 -10.74
CA GLU A 78 -5.02 -1.29 -10.21
C GLU A 78 -5.98 -1.48 -9.02
N GLY A 79 -6.89 -2.46 -9.11
CA GLY A 79 -7.78 -2.83 -8.01
C GLY A 79 -7.03 -3.24 -6.73
N PHE A 80 -6.00 -4.08 -6.86
CA PHE A 80 -5.16 -4.47 -5.72
C PHE A 80 -4.35 -3.31 -5.15
N ILE A 81 -3.80 -2.44 -6.01
CA ILE A 81 -3.05 -1.25 -5.57
C ILE A 81 -3.99 -0.31 -4.81
N LEU A 82 -5.19 -0.04 -5.33
CA LEU A 82 -6.17 0.82 -4.68
C LEU A 82 -6.64 0.24 -3.34
N ALA A 83 -6.91 -1.07 -3.28
CA ALA A 83 -7.30 -1.75 -2.05
C ALA A 83 -6.17 -1.71 -0.99
N GLY A 84 -4.94 -2.02 -1.40
CA GLY A 84 -3.76 -1.95 -0.54
C GLY A 84 -3.50 -0.54 -0.02
N GLY A 85 -3.61 0.47 -0.90
CA GLY A 85 -3.50 1.88 -0.55
C GLY A 85 -4.57 2.32 0.45
N ALA A 86 -5.85 1.97 0.23
CA ALA A 86 -6.95 2.30 1.12
C ALA A 86 -6.82 1.65 2.50
N ILE A 87 -6.46 0.36 2.55
CA ILE A 87 -6.23 -0.35 3.82
C ILE A 87 -5.02 0.24 4.55
N GLY A 88 -3.93 0.53 3.83
CA GLY A 88 -2.75 1.20 4.38
C GLY A 88 -3.10 2.57 4.98
N LEU A 89 -3.94 3.36 4.29
CA LEU A 89 -4.40 4.67 4.78
C LEU A 89 -5.16 4.52 6.09
N LEU A 90 -6.11 3.58 6.16
CA LEU A 90 -6.88 3.32 7.37
C LEU A 90 -5.98 2.87 8.53
N ALA A 91 -5.04 1.96 8.28
CA ALA A 91 -4.09 1.51 9.30
C ALA A 91 -3.17 2.65 9.79
N GLY A 92 -2.73 3.52 8.87
CA GLY A 92 -1.95 4.71 9.22
C GLY A 92 -2.75 5.69 10.09
N ILE A 93 -4.01 5.96 9.76
CA ILE A 93 -4.89 6.80 10.58
C ILE A 93 -5.07 6.20 11.98
N VAL A 94 -5.40 4.91 12.06
CA VAL A 94 -5.59 4.23 13.36
C VAL A 94 -4.29 4.23 14.18
N GLY A 95 -3.13 4.00 13.54
CA GLY A 95 -1.83 4.04 14.21
C GLY A 95 -1.46 5.44 14.71
N ALA A 96 -1.74 6.49 13.95
CA ALA A 96 -1.51 7.87 14.35
C ALA A 96 -2.42 8.27 15.53
N VAL A 97 -3.72 8.00 15.43
CA VAL A 97 -4.69 8.27 16.51
C VAL A 97 -4.32 7.48 17.77
N GLY A 98 -4.03 6.18 17.64
CA GLY A 98 -3.63 5.32 18.75
C GLY A 98 -2.36 5.78 19.44
N SER A 99 -1.38 6.31 18.69
CA SER A 99 -0.15 6.87 19.24
C SER A 99 -0.41 8.17 20.00
N VAL A 100 -1.21 9.10 19.44
CA VAL A 100 -1.60 10.35 20.11
C VAL A 100 -2.37 10.10 21.41
N LEU A 101 -3.31 9.15 21.39
CA LEU A 101 -4.05 8.76 22.60
C LEU A 101 -3.13 8.11 23.65
N SER A 102 -2.13 7.33 23.22
CA SER A 102 -1.13 6.74 24.12
C SER A 102 -0.25 7.79 24.82
N PHE A 103 0.00 8.95 24.20
CA PHE A 103 0.73 10.04 24.84
C PHE A 103 -0.09 10.80 25.90
N ARG A 104 -1.43 10.82 25.78
CA ARG A 104 -2.31 11.57 26.68
C ARG A 104 -2.74 10.81 27.94
N SER A 105 -2.72 9.47 27.91
CA SER A 105 -3.08 8.65 29.07
C SER A 105 -1.86 7.96 29.68
N PRO A 106 -1.19 8.58 30.68
CA PRO A 106 -0.08 7.94 31.42
C PRO A 106 -0.56 6.84 32.39
N LYS A 107 -1.86 6.77 32.69
CA LYS A 107 -2.44 5.67 33.47
C LYS A 107 -2.79 4.52 32.53
N GLN A 108 -2.21 3.34 32.77
CA GLN A 108 -2.49 2.06 32.11
C GLN A 108 -3.98 1.94 31.74
N ALA A 109 -4.34 2.39 30.54
CA ALA A 109 -5.66 2.14 30.00
C ALA A 109 -5.74 0.63 29.82
N SER A 110 -6.58 -0.02 30.63
CA SER A 110 -7.10 -1.38 30.46
C SER A 110 -6.36 -2.14 29.35
N VAL A 111 -5.31 -2.86 29.74
CA VAL A 111 -4.26 -3.35 28.83
C VAL A 111 -4.80 -4.32 27.75
N LYS A 112 -6.06 -4.77 27.87
CA LYS A 112 -6.66 -5.75 26.97
C LYS A 112 -7.19 -5.15 25.66
N PRO A 113 -8.20 -4.27 25.60
CA PRO A 113 -8.75 -3.81 24.31
C PRO A 113 -7.78 -2.94 23.49
N THR A 114 -7.05 -2.03 24.13
CA THR A 114 -6.23 -1.01 23.43
C THR A 114 -5.04 -1.61 22.66
N LEU A 115 -4.50 -2.75 23.11
CA LEU A 115 -3.38 -3.43 22.43
C LEU A 115 -3.82 -4.15 21.15
N TYR A 116 -5.01 -4.75 21.13
CA TYR A 116 -5.55 -5.38 19.92
C TYR A 116 -5.94 -4.34 18.87
N PHE A 117 -6.44 -3.17 19.29
CA PHE A 117 -6.77 -2.05 18.41
C PHE A 117 -5.55 -1.47 17.67
N LEU A 118 -4.32 -1.61 18.19
CA LEU A 118 -3.10 -1.16 17.49
C LEU A 118 -2.43 -2.25 16.65
N ALA A 119 -2.52 -3.53 17.05
CA ALA A 119 -1.85 -4.62 16.35
C ALA A 119 -2.63 -5.14 15.13
N LEU A 120 -3.96 -5.17 15.22
CA LEU A 120 -4.82 -5.66 14.14
C LEU A 120 -4.70 -4.82 12.84
N PRO A 121 -4.74 -3.48 12.88
CA PRO A 121 -4.63 -2.68 11.65
C PRO A 121 -3.27 -2.83 10.97
N GLY A 122 -2.18 -2.97 11.74
CA GLY A 122 -0.85 -3.21 11.21
C GLY A 122 -0.74 -4.57 10.49
N ALA A 123 -1.34 -5.62 11.06
CA ALA A 123 -1.38 -6.94 10.44
C ALA A 123 -2.20 -6.97 9.15
N VAL A 124 -3.38 -6.33 9.17
CA VAL A 124 -4.26 -6.22 8.00
C VAL A 124 -3.59 -5.41 6.89
N ALA A 125 -2.95 -4.29 7.23
CA ALA A 125 -2.17 -3.51 6.27
C ALA A 125 -0.99 -4.29 5.70
N PHE A 126 -0.25 -5.04 6.53
CA PHE A 126 0.82 -5.91 6.05
C PHE A 126 0.31 -6.93 5.02
N ILE A 127 -0.77 -7.65 5.32
CA ILE A 127 -1.33 -8.65 4.41
C ILE A 127 -1.83 -7.98 3.11
N ALA A 128 -2.57 -6.88 3.22
CA ALA A 128 -3.12 -6.20 2.06
C ALA A 128 -2.03 -5.61 1.15
N THR A 129 -1.00 -5.00 1.73
CA THR A 129 0.13 -4.44 0.98
C THR A 129 1.03 -5.51 0.40
N LEU A 130 1.14 -6.69 1.05
CA LEU A 130 1.83 -7.85 0.49
C LEU A 130 1.08 -8.39 -0.74
N ILE A 131 -0.24 -8.54 -0.66
CA ILE A 131 -1.05 -8.95 -1.81
C ILE A 131 -0.91 -7.94 -2.95
N ALA A 132 -1.01 -6.63 -2.65
CA ALA A 132 -0.79 -5.58 -3.64
C ALA A 132 0.62 -5.66 -4.26
N LEU A 133 1.66 -5.90 -3.46
CA LEU A 133 3.04 -6.02 -3.95
C LEU A 133 3.19 -7.23 -4.88
N ILE A 134 2.72 -8.40 -4.47
CA ILE A 134 2.77 -9.63 -5.27
C ILE A 134 2.01 -9.41 -6.58
N SER A 135 0.76 -8.96 -6.52
CA SER A 135 -0.07 -8.72 -7.71
C SER A 135 0.56 -7.66 -8.62
N SER A 136 1.14 -6.59 -8.08
CA SER A 136 1.82 -5.56 -8.88
C SER A 136 3.13 -6.04 -9.52
N SER A 137 3.76 -7.06 -8.94
CA SER A 137 4.99 -7.69 -9.45
C SER A 137 4.68 -8.76 -10.49
N VAL A 138 3.53 -9.41 -10.37
CA VAL A 138 2.95 -10.22 -11.44
C VAL A 138 2.46 -9.24 -12.51
N ILE A 139 3.31 -8.96 -13.48
CA ILE A 139 2.83 -8.48 -14.77
C ILE A 139 1.89 -9.60 -15.24
N PHE A 140 0.58 -9.40 -15.12
CA PHE A 140 -0.40 -10.34 -15.64
C PHE A 140 -0.10 -10.44 -17.12
N ASN A 141 0.60 -11.51 -17.47
CA ASN A 141 0.83 -11.95 -18.82
C ASN A 141 -0.51 -12.52 -19.26
N THR A 142 -1.47 -11.62 -19.53
CA THR A 142 -2.85 -11.99 -19.81
C THR A 142 -2.84 -12.83 -21.08
N SER A 143 -3.27 -14.08 -20.93
CA SER A 143 -3.07 -15.20 -21.84
C SER A 143 -3.23 -14.87 -23.32
N ASN A 144 -2.18 -15.14 -24.12
CA ASN A 144 -2.20 -16.06 -25.28
C ASN A 144 -1.07 -15.76 -26.28
N GLY A 145 0.22 -15.79 -25.93
CA GLY A 145 1.25 -15.37 -26.90
C GLY A 145 0.94 -13.99 -27.52
N LYS A 146 0.25 -13.17 -26.70
CA LYS A 146 -0.50 -11.92 -26.92
C LYS A 146 -0.12 -11.02 -25.76
N GLU A 147 1.16 -10.70 -25.70
CA GLU A 147 1.67 -9.80 -24.69
C GLU A 147 1.14 -8.40 -24.99
N CYS A 148 0.97 -7.58 -23.96
CA CYS A 148 0.88 -6.13 -24.13
C CYS A 148 2.27 -5.54 -24.50
N TYR A 149 3.05 -6.30 -25.28
CA TYR A 149 4.34 -5.96 -25.84
C TYR A 149 4.20 -5.94 -27.36
N TRP A 150 4.48 -4.77 -27.92
CA TRP A 150 4.41 -4.49 -29.34
C TRP A 150 5.40 -5.32 -30.18
N GLU A 151 6.39 -5.97 -29.55
CA GLU A 151 7.49 -6.69 -30.21
C GLU A 151 7.09 -8.09 -30.73
N ASN A 152 6.09 -8.74 -30.14
CA ASN A 152 5.78 -10.16 -30.38
C ASN A 152 4.71 -10.44 -31.44
N GLY A 153 4.47 -9.49 -32.34
CA GLY A 153 3.85 -9.78 -33.62
C GLY A 153 2.37 -9.40 -33.74
N TYR A 154 2.08 -8.92 -34.94
CA TYR A 154 0.81 -8.43 -35.43
C TYR A 154 -0.11 -9.59 -35.86
N ARG A 155 -1.40 -9.53 -35.51
CA ARG A 155 -2.49 -10.26 -36.20
C ARG A 155 -3.74 -9.36 -36.27
N PRO A 156 -4.38 -9.24 -37.45
CA PRO A 156 -5.69 -8.61 -37.53
C PRO A 156 -6.67 -9.36 -36.61
N GLU A 157 -7.59 -8.64 -35.97
CA GLU A 157 -8.50 -9.13 -34.92
C GLU A 157 -7.86 -9.34 -33.53
N ASN A 158 -6.61 -8.91 -33.32
CA ASN A 158 -6.00 -8.95 -32.00
C ASN A 158 -6.80 -8.12 -30.98
N VAL A 159 -7.10 -8.77 -29.85
CA VAL A 159 -7.63 -8.15 -28.65
C VAL A 159 -6.47 -8.03 -27.67
N PHE A 160 -5.98 -6.80 -27.49
CA PHE A 160 -5.00 -6.45 -26.47
C PHE A 160 -5.72 -6.25 -25.16
N THR A 161 -5.57 -7.22 -24.25
CA THR A 161 -5.97 -7.06 -22.85
C THR A 161 -4.74 -6.62 -22.08
N CYS A 162 -4.79 -5.45 -21.48
CA CYS A 162 -3.62 -4.80 -20.88
C CYS A 162 -3.99 -4.14 -19.56
N SER A 163 -3.05 -4.03 -18.63
CA SER A 163 -3.17 -3.00 -17.59
C SER A 163 -3.12 -1.61 -18.23
N ARG A 164 -3.66 -0.60 -17.55
CA ARG A 164 -3.65 0.78 -18.07
C ARG A 164 -2.24 1.35 -18.13
N GLU A 165 -1.34 0.93 -17.23
CA GLU A 165 0.09 1.26 -17.29
C GLU A 165 0.71 0.75 -18.60
N LEU A 166 0.59 -0.55 -18.89
CA LEU A 166 1.15 -1.15 -20.10
C LEU A 166 0.54 -0.54 -21.36
N ALA A 167 -0.76 -0.31 -21.35
CA ALA A 167 -1.41 0.35 -22.47
C ALA A 167 -0.88 1.78 -22.67
N ALA A 168 -0.72 2.58 -21.61
CA ALA A 168 -0.22 3.95 -21.70
C ALA A 168 1.23 4.01 -22.20
N CYS A 169 2.07 3.10 -21.71
CA CYS A 169 3.51 3.13 -21.95
C CYS A 169 3.93 2.38 -23.24
N ALA A 170 3.26 1.28 -23.59
CA ALA A 170 3.71 0.36 -24.63
C ALA A 170 2.75 0.21 -25.83
N THR A 171 1.44 0.44 -25.67
CA THR A 171 0.45 0.14 -26.72
C THR A 171 -0.14 1.39 -27.37
N ALA A 172 -0.62 2.34 -26.57
CA ALA A 172 -1.22 3.60 -27.01
C ALA A 172 -0.32 4.47 -27.91
N PRO A 173 1.03 4.47 -27.80
CA PRO A 173 1.88 5.15 -28.77
C PRO A 173 1.66 4.70 -30.21
N TYR A 174 1.18 3.46 -30.43
CA TYR A 174 1.09 2.81 -31.74
C TYR A 174 -0.27 2.99 -32.45
N PHE A 175 -1.23 3.60 -31.79
CA PHE A 175 -2.51 3.92 -32.42
C PHE A 175 -2.31 5.05 -33.43
N SER A 176 -2.82 4.87 -34.65
CA SER A 176 -2.64 5.84 -35.73
C SER A 176 -3.48 7.09 -35.45
N GLN A 177 -2.92 8.02 -34.69
CA GLN A 177 -3.37 9.40 -34.70
C GLN A 177 -2.50 10.13 -35.71
N HIS A 178 -3.15 10.81 -36.67
CA HIS A 178 -2.43 11.73 -37.54
C HIS A 178 -1.89 12.86 -36.66
N TRP A 179 -0.58 13.12 -36.75
CA TRP A 179 0.11 14.22 -36.06
C TRP A 179 -0.48 15.59 -36.44
N GLU A 180 -1.21 15.65 -37.54
CA GLU A 180 -1.99 16.79 -38.05
C GLU A 180 -3.33 16.99 -37.32
N SER A 181 -3.79 16.01 -36.53
CA SER A 181 -5.01 16.16 -35.74
C SER A 181 -4.78 17.20 -34.64
N PRO A 182 -5.66 18.21 -34.48
CA PRO A 182 -5.54 19.19 -33.41
C PRO A 182 -5.55 18.54 -32.00
N ASP A 183 -6.11 17.33 -31.88
CA ASP A 183 -6.16 16.58 -30.62
C ASP A 183 -4.90 15.76 -30.34
N PHE A 184 -3.95 15.66 -31.29
CA PHE A 184 -2.78 14.78 -31.16
C PHE A 184 -1.91 15.17 -29.96
N TRP A 185 -1.51 16.44 -29.86
CA TRP A 185 -0.62 16.91 -28.80
C TRP A 185 -1.23 16.79 -27.39
N PRO A 186 -2.49 17.23 -27.16
CA PRO A 186 -3.15 17.02 -25.87
C PRO A 186 -3.23 15.54 -25.46
N ARG A 187 -3.60 14.64 -26.39
CA ARG A 187 -3.69 13.20 -26.11
C ARG A 187 -2.32 12.57 -25.85
N TYR A 188 -1.31 12.97 -26.60
CA TYR A 188 0.07 12.51 -26.40
C TYR A 188 0.60 12.91 -25.01
N GLN A 189 0.37 14.15 -24.59
CA GLN A 189 0.76 14.63 -23.26
C GLN A 189 -0.01 13.88 -22.16
N ALA A 190 -1.33 13.78 -22.27
CA ALA A 190 -2.15 13.10 -21.29
C ALA A 190 -1.75 11.62 -21.13
N ARG A 191 -1.45 10.92 -22.23
CA ARG A 191 -0.88 9.56 -22.21
C ARG A 191 0.46 9.49 -21.49
N ARG A 192 1.38 10.42 -21.78
CA ARG A 192 2.71 10.45 -21.15
C ARG A 192 2.59 10.66 -19.64
N THR A 193 1.70 11.56 -19.21
CA THR A 193 1.38 11.76 -17.80
C THR A 193 0.79 10.49 -17.18
N ALA A 194 -0.21 9.87 -17.82
CA ALA A 194 -0.81 8.64 -17.32
C ALA A 194 0.19 7.48 -17.20
N CYS A 195 1.11 7.32 -18.16
CA CYS A 195 2.20 6.33 -18.08
C CYS A 195 3.08 6.59 -16.84
N GLY A 196 3.54 7.84 -16.66
CA GLY A 196 4.38 8.19 -15.51
C GLY A 196 3.68 8.01 -14.17
N GLU A 197 2.41 8.41 -14.06
CA GLU A 197 1.63 8.29 -12.83
C GLU A 197 1.29 6.84 -12.47
N THR A 198 0.85 6.03 -13.44
CA THR A 198 0.53 4.61 -13.20
C THR A 198 1.79 3.82 -12.84
N GLN A 199 2.90 4.07 -13.53
CA GLN A 199 4.19 3.47 -13.20
C GLN A 199 4.68 3.88 -11.81
N THR A 200 4.57 5.18 -11.46
CA THR A 200 4.92 5.66 -10.12
C THR A 200 4.01 5.05 -9.05
N GLY A 201 2.70 4.98 -9.30
CA GLY A 201 1.73 4.35 -8.42
C GLY A 201 2.05 2.89 -8.13
N ARG A 202 2.49 2.13 -9.16
CA ARG A 202 2.99 0.75 -9.01
C ARG A 202 4.25 0.70 -8.15
N HIS A 203 5.23 1.54 -8.42
CA HIS A 203 6.48 1.54 -7.64
C HIS A 203 6.30 2.00 -6.19
N LEU A 204 5.28 2.82 -5.89
CA LEU A 204 4.92 3.22 -4.52
C LEU A 204 4.40 2.05 -3.67
N VAL A 205 4.00 0.92 -4.28
CA VAL A 205 3.59 -0.28 -3.52
C VAL A 205 4.76 -0.86 -2.71
N ILE A 206 6.00 -0.72 -3.20
CA ILE A 206 7.20 -1.18 -2.48
C ILE A 206 7.39 -0.42 -1.16
N PRO A 207 7.54 0.92 -1.13
CA PRO A 207 7.67 1.65 0.12
C PRO A 207 6.40 1.52 0.98
N LEU A 208 5.21 1.39 0.38
CA LEU A 208 3.98 1.11 1.12
C LEU A 208 4.08 -0.20 1.93
N PHE A 209 4.54 -1.28 1.29
CA PHE A 209 4.77 -2.57 1.94
C PHE A 209 5.85 -2.47 3.03
N VAL A 210 6.99 -1.81 2.75
CA VAL A 210 8.07 -1.64 3.74
C VAL A 210 7.57 -0.92 4.99
N VAL A 211 6.82 0.17 4.82
CA VAL A 211 6.25 0.93 5.95
C VAL A 211 5.21 0.11 6.70
N ALA A 212 4.39 -0.69 6.02
CA ALA A 212 3.44 -1.60 6.65
C ALA A 212 4.13 -2.71 7.48
N VAL A 213 5.24 -3.28 6.99
CA VAL A 213 6.08 -4.24 7.73
C VAL A 213 6.63 -3.59 9.00
N LEU A 214 7.17 -2.38 8.90
CA LEU A 214 7.70 -1.65 10.06
C LEU A 214 6.60 -1.37 11.08
N LEU A 215 5.42 -0.95 10.64
CA LEU A 215 4.28 -0.72 11.53
C LEU A 215 3.87 -2.00 12.24
N PHE A 216 3.76 -3.11 11.51
CA PHE A 216 3.43 -4.42 12.08
C PHE A 216 4.47 -4.88 13.12
N ALA A 217 5.76 -4.77 12.81
CA ALA A 217 6.85 -5.15 13.71
C ALA A 217 6.85 -4.31 15.00
N LEU A 218 6.70 -2.98 14.89
CA LEU A 218 6.67 -2.10 16.05
C LEU A 218 5.41 -2.29 16.90
N SER A 219 4.25 -2.46 16.28
CA SER A 219 3.02 -2.80 16.99
C SER A 219 3.14 -4.14 17.72
N GLY A 220 3.72 -5.16 17.09
CA GLY A 220 4.02 -6.45 17.70
C GLY A 220 4.97 -6.32 18.90
N LEU A 221 6.05 -5.55 18.75
CA LEU A 221 6.99 -5.26 19.83
C LEU A 221 6.30 -4.57 21.01
N LYS A 222 5.42 -3.60 20.75
CA LYS A 222 4.61 -2.91 21.78
C LYS A 222 3.73 -3.89 22.56
N VAL A 223 3.09 -4.84 21.87
CA VAL A 223 2.28 -5.90 22.51
C VAL A 223 3.13 -6.83 23.36
N VAL A 224 4.31 -7.25 22.87
CA VAL A 224 5.22 -8.13 23.62
C VAL A 224 5.73 -7.45 24.88
N LEU A 225 6.14 -6.18 24.79
CA LEU A 225 6.61 -5.41 25.95
C LEU A 225 5.49 -5.21 26.98
N ALA A 226 4.27 -4.88 26.53
CA ALA A 226 3.13 -4.76 27.43
C ALA A 226 2.75 -6.08 28.12
N LYS A 227 2.81 -7.20 27.39
CA LYS A 227 2.61 -8.55 27.99
C LYS A 227 3.68 -8.91 29.00
N LYS A 228 4.96 -8.56 28.76
CA LYS A 228 6.04 -8.78 29.72
C LYS A 228 5.85 -7.95 30.99
N ALA A 229 5.45 -6.68 30.86
CA ALA A 229 5.17 -5.81 32.01
C ALA A 229 4.02 -6.35 32.88
N LEU A 230 2.94 -6.82 32.24
CA LEU A 230 1.83 -7.49 32.95
C LEU A 230 2.28 -8.74 33.72
N ARG A 231 3.18 -9.55 33.13
CA ARG A 231 3.72 -10.74 33.81
C ARG A 231 4.62 -10.38 34.98
N SER A 232 5.42 -9.32 34.88
CA SER A 232 6.24 -8.88 36.02
C SER A 232 5.39 -8.35 37.18
N GLU A 233 4.36 -7.53 36.90
CA GLU A 233 3.45 -7.05 37.96
C GLU A 233 2.60 -8.18 38.58
N SER A 234 2.24 -9.20 37.79
CA SER A 234 1.50 -10.36 38.32
C SER A 234 2.35 -11.30 39.17
N GLY A 235 3.69 -11.21 39.10
CA GLY A 235 4.61 -11.98 39.94
C GLY A 235 4.79 -11.39 41.34
N GLU A 236 4.70 -10.06 41.48
CA GLU A 236 4.75 -9.38 42.80
C GLU A 236 3.41 -9.41 43.54
N GLY A 237 2.29 -9.77 42.90
CA GLY A 237 0.95 -9.65 43.52
C GLY A 237 0.39 -10.89 44.23
N ALA A 238 1.00 -12.07 44.08
CA ALA A 238 0.53 -13.31 44.73
C ALA A 238 1.30 -13.58 46.03
N ASP A 239 2.63 -13.58 45.96
CA ASP A 239 3.48 -13.84 47.13
C ASP A 239 3.38 -12.70 48.16
N GLU A 240 3.29 -11.44 47.72
CA GLU A 240 3.14 -10.28 48.62
C GLU A 240 1.72 -10.17 49.22
N ARG A 241 0.70 -10.77 48.58
CA ARG A 241 -0.64 -10.93 49.18
C ARG A 241 -0.68 -12.06 50.19
N VAL A 242 0.04 -13.16 49.94
CA VAL A 242 0.14 -14.28 50.88
C VAL A 242 0.98 -13.88 52.10
N GLU A 243 2.10 -13.16 51.92
CA GLU A 243 2.89 -12.62 53.03
C GLU A 243 2.11 -11.62 53.89
N ARG A 244 1.25 -10.81 53.27
CA ARG A 244 0.39 -9.86 54.02
C ARG A 244 -0.68 -10.59 54.83
N LEU A 245 -1.29 -11.64 54.28
CA LEU A 245 -2.25 -12.48 55.00
C LEU A 245 -1.59 -13.26 56.14
N GLN A 246 -0.37 -13.77 55.95
CA GLN A 246 0.38 -14.47 57.00
C GLN A 246 0.81 -13.56 58.16
N ARG A 247 1.09 -12.28 57.91
CA ARG A 247 1.36 -11.30 58.97
C ARG A 247 0.12 -10.78 59.69
N GLU A 248 -1.08 -11.00 59.14
CA GLU A 248 -2.35 -10.66 59.80
C GLU A 248 -2.90 -11.83 60.64
N GLU A 249 -2.33 -13.03 60.51
CA GLU A 249 -2.67 -14.23 61.31
C GLU A 249 -1.74 -14.48 62.52
N GLU A 250 -0.65 -13.71 62.66
CA GLU A 250 0.23 -13.66 63.86
C GLU A 250 -0.14 -12.50 64.79
#